data_AF-A0A3A6HC70-F1
#
_entry.id   AF-A0A3A6HC70-F1
#
_cell.length_a   1.000
_cell.length_b   1.000
_cell.length_c   1.000
_cell.angle_alpha   90.00
_cell.angle_beta   90.00
_cell.angle_gamma   90.00
#
_symmetry.space_group_name_H-M   'P 1'
#
loop_
_entity.id
_entity.type
_entity.pdbx_description
1 polymer ?
#
loop_
_entity_poly.entity_id
_entity_poly.type
_entity_poly.pdbx_seq_one_letter_code
_entity_poly.pdbx_strand_id
1 'polypeptide(L)'
;MKKLMPALICLIFILSGCNAKPDTSAAIQSAEDLPDTMQTTTIEDATYYMITTEDELLSIGKSHSLSENYMLGSDITLTEEWKPIGSKKDPFTGIFDGNGYKIYNLTITEKSGDMGFFAASEGAVIRNLILENAHINHQTSFSIVCDAAATEFTDCHINQSK
;
A
#
# COMPACT_ATOMS: atom_id res chain seq x y z
N MET A 1 55.21 40.56 -13.68
CA MET A 1 55.81 39.73 -12.62
C MET A 1 55.25 38.32 -12.79
N LYS A 2 56.14 37.32 -12.83
CA LYS A 2 55.90 35.93 -13.23
C LYS A 2 55.44 35.08 -12.04
N LYS A 3 54.42 34.22 -12.23
CA LYS A 3 54.23 32.82 -11.73
C LYS A 3 53.12 32.20 -12.62
N LEU A 4 53.30 31.21 -13.53
CA LEU A 4 53.78 29.81 -13.46
C LEU A 4 52.87 28.95 -12.53
N MET A 5 52.11 27.88 -12.86
CA MET A 5 51.85 26.91 -13.98
C MET A 5 50.61 26.02 -13.54
N PRO A 6 50.13 24.94 -14.22
CA PRO A 6 49.73 24.70 -15.63
C PRO A 6 48.42 23.86 -15.84
N ALA A 7 47.91 23.89 -17.09
CA ALA A 7 47.25 22.85 -17.93
C ALA A 7 46.24 21.79 -17.38
N LEU A 8 45.06 21.67 -18.05
CA LEU A 8 44.69 20.54 -18.93
C LEU A 8 43.29 20.77 -19.58
N ILE A 9 43.22 21.45 -20.73
CA ILE A 9 42.74 20.91 -22.02
C ILE A 9 41.88 19.64 -21.92
N CYS A 10 40.58 19.76 -22.17
CA CYS A 10 39.98 18.98 -23.26
C CYS A 10 38.80 19.74 -23.87
N LEU A 11 39.10 20.36 -25.01
CA LEU A 11 38.17 20.90 -25.96
C LEU A 11 37.65 19.71 -26.78
N ILE A 12 36.35 19.37 -26.71
CA ILE A 12 35.68 18.80 -27.88
C ILE A 12 34.51 19.71 -28.22
N PHE A 13 34.50 20.00 -29.51
CA PHE A 13 33.85 21.09 -30.17
C PHE A 13 32.33 20.99 -30.15
N ILE A 14 31.75 22.18 -29.95
CA ILE A 14 30.41 22.62 -30.32
C ILE A 14 29.93 22.12 -31.69
N LEU A 15 28.61 22.05 -31.84
CA LEU A 15 27.76 22.30 -33.04
C LEU A 15 26.39 21.72 -32.64
N SER A 16 25.25 22.41 -32.62
CA SER A 16 24.84 23.68 -33.21
C SER A 16 23.53 24.12 -32.55
N GLY A 17 23.29 25.44 -32.52
CA GLY A 17 21.93 26.00 -32.52
C GLY A 17 21.35 26.41 -31.16
N CYS A 18 21.82 27.53 -30.62
CA CYS A 18 21.01 28.31 -29.67
C CYS A 18 19.99 29.15 -30.44
N ASN A 19 18.70 28.95 -30.14
CA ASN A 19 17.72 30.04 -30.10
C ASN A 19 16.69 29.69 -29.02
N ALA A 20 16.68 30.49 -27.96
CA ALA A 20 15.84 30.35 -26.79
C ALA A 20 14.41 30.89 -27.04
N LYS A 21 13.41 30.23 -26.46
CA LYS A 21 12.20 30.85 -25.89
C LYS A 21 11.58 29.93 -24.81
N PRO A 22 10.80 30.50 -23.87
CA PRO A 22 10.90 30.22 -22.44
C PRO A 22 9.92 29.15 -21.92
N ASP A 23 10.23 28.73 -20.71
CA ASP A 23 9.60 27.71 -19.88
C ASP A 23 8.07 27.72 -19.85
N THR A 24 7.49 26.52 -19.92
CA THR A 24 6.38 26.16 -19.04
C THR A 24 6.74 24.84 -18.41
N SER A 25 7.13 24.95 -17.14
CA SER A 25 7.48 23.87 -16.23
C SER A 25 6.35 22.84 -16.15
N ALA A 26 6.60 21.66 -16.69
CA ALA A 26 6.11 20.40 -16.16
C ALA A 26 7.32 19.46 -16.21
N ALA A 27 8.16 19.54 -15.18
CA ALA A 27 9.25 18.61 -15.01
C ALA A 27 8.67 17.19 -14.87
N ILE A 28 8.77 16.41 -15.95
CA ILE A 28 8.73 14.97 -15.90
C ILE A 28 9.99 14.56 -15.13
N GLN A 29 9.84 14.28 -13.84
CA GLN A 29 10.86 13.53 -13.12
C GLN A 29 10.61 12.05 -13.37
N SER A 30 11.46 11.48 -14.21
CA SER A 30 11.73 10.05 -14.27
C SER A 30 12.11 9.60 -12.86
N ALA A 31 11.21 8.88 -12.18
CA ALA A 31 11.54 8.17 -10.96
C ALA A 31 12.47 7.02 -11.33
N GLU A 32 13.68 7.07 -10.81
CA GLU A 32 14.62 5.96 -10.85
C GLU A 32 14.00 4.79 -10.07
N ASP A 33 13.95 3.64 -10.74
CA ASP A 33 13.52 2.33 -10.23
C ASP A 33 14.35 1.96 -8.99
N LEU A 34 13.81 2.25 -7.80
CA LEU A 34 14.31 1.72 -6.53
C LEU A 34 13.49 0.46 -6.20
N PRO A 35 14.12 -0.71 -6.08
CA PRO A 35 13.41 -1.91 -5.72
C PRO A 35 12.94 -1.78 -4.27
N ASP A 36 11.69 -2.17 -4.02
CA ASP A 36 11.15 -2.55 -2.70
C ASP A 36 10.42 -1.48 -1.86
N THR A 37 9.89 -0.41 -2.47
CA THR A 37 8.96 0.51 -1.77
C THR A 37 7.62 0.60 -2.48
N MET A 38 6.53 0.31 -1.76
CA MET A 38 5.15 0.52 -2.24
C MET A 38 5.00 1.94 -2.80
N GLN A 39 4.37 2.05 -3.98
CA GLN A 39 4.03 3.35 -4.55
C GLN A 39 3.08 4.11 -3.61
N THR A 40 3.12 5.44 -3.64
CA THR A 40 2.22 6.26 -2.80
C THR A 40 1.39 7.21 -3.65
N THR A 41 0.22 7.57 -3.13
CA THR A 41 -0.64 8.64 -3.65
C THR A 41 -1.10 9.54 -2.51
N THR A 42 -1.44 10.80 -2.81
CA THR A 42 -1.97 11.74 -1.82
C THR A 42 -3.36 12.19 -2.26
N ILE A 43 -4.34 12.02 -1.38
CA ILE A 43 -5.73 12.42 -1.59
C ILE A 43 -6.14 13.26 -0.38
N GLU A 44 -6.57 14.50 -0.62
CA GLU A 44 -7.05 15.40 0.44
C GLU A 44 -6.06 15.49 1.63
N ASP A 45 -4.78 15.72 1.32
CA ASP A 45 -3.66 15.82 2.28
C ASP A 45 -3.33 14.54 3.08
N ALA A 46 -3.98 13.41 2.79
CA ALA A 46 -3.63 12.10 3.32
C ALA A 46 -2.81 11.29 2.30
N THR A 47 -1.64 10.80 2.72
CA THR A 47 -0.82 9.87 1.91
C THR A 47 -1.28 8.44 2.12
N TYR A 48 -1.40 7.68 1.04
CA TYR A 48 -1.73 6.26 0.99
C TYR A 48 -0.62 5.48 0.32
N TYR A 49 -0.28 4.34 0.90
CA TYR A 49 0.53 3.31 0.25
C TYR A 49 -0.36 2.43 -0.63
N MET A 50 -0.03 2.34 -1.91
CA MET A 50 -0.78 1.58 -2.91
C MET A 50 -0.42 0.10 -2.82
N ILE A 51 -1.43 -0.75 -2.69
CA ILE A 51 -1.31 -2.21 -2.67
C ILE A 51 -1.76 -2.74 -4.04
N THR A 52 -0.83 -3.31 -4.78
CA THR A 52 -1.06 -3.91 -6.10
C THR A 52 -0.74 -5.41 -6.16
N THR A 53 -0.11 -5.93 -5.11
CA THR A 53 0.29 -7.34 -5.02
C THR A 53 -0.05 -7.96 -3.66
N GLU A 54 -0.11 -9.28 -3.61
CA GLU A 54 -0.29 -10.03 -2.35
C GLU A 54 0.88 -9.76 -1.39
N ASP A 55 2.12 -9.67 -1.87
CA ASP A 55 3.30 -9.41 -1.04
C ASP A 55 3.25 -8.03 -0.36
N GLU A 56 2.82 -7.00 -1.09
CA GLU A 56 2.61 -5.66 -0.52
C GLU A 56 1.52 -5.67 0.55
N LEU A 57 0.42 -6.39 0.32
CA LEU A 57 -0.63 -6.56 1.33
C LEU A 57 -0.11 -7.29 2.58
N LEU A 58 0.67 -8.35 2.40
CA LEU A 58 1.27 -9.13 3.48
C LEU A 58 2.38 -8.38 4.23
N SER A 59 2.87 -7.27 3.69
CA SER A 59 3.92 -6.45 4.29
C SER A 59 3.43 -5.60 5.49
N ILE A 60 2.12 -5.38 5.58
CA ILE A 60 1.47 -4.58 6.62
C ILE A 60 1.66 -5.24 7.99
N GLY A 61 2.20 -4.49 8.95
CA GLY A 61 2.58 -4.99 10.27
C GLY A 61 3.87 -5.80 10.29
N LYS A 62 4.61 -5.86 9.17
CA LYS A 62 5.95 -6.44 9.08
C LYS A 62 6.97 -5.37 8.72
N SER A 63 7.08 -5.03 7.44
CA SER A 63 7.97 -3.97 6.94
C SER A 63 7.26 -2.64 6.79
N HIS A 64 5.92 -2.63 6.72
CA HIS A 64 5.10 -1.41 6.71
C HIS A 64 4.27 -1.28 8.00
N SER A 65 4.11 -0.05 8.49
CA SER A 65 3.51 0.21 9.82
C SER A 65 1.99 0.01 9.85
N LEU A 66 1.47 -0.49 10.97
CA LEU A 66 0.02 -0.65 11.21
C LEU A 66 -0.75 0.67 11.36
N SER A 67 -0.05 1.81 11.39
CA SER A 67 -0.63 3.15 11.52
C SER A 67 -0.69 3.95 10.22
N GLU A 68 -0.18 3.39 9.12
CA GLU A 68 -0.20 4.06 7.81
C GLU A 68 -1.54 3.86 7.11
N ASN A 69 -1.80 4.68 6.09
CA ASN A 69 -2.96 4.50 5.23
C ASN A 69 -2.62 3.65 4.01
N TYR A 70 -3.53 2.77 3.65
CA TYR A 70 -3.37 1.80 2.59
C TYR A 70 -4.55 1.88 1.63
N MET A 71 -4.27 1.77 0.34
CA MET A 71 -5.29 1.80 -0.72
C MET A 71 -5.02 0.71 -1.74
N LEU A 72 -6.03 -0.09 -2.10
CA LEU A 72 -5.88 -1.04 -3.19
C LEU A 72 -5.73 -0.30 -4.53
N GLY A 73 -4.73 -0.70 -5.31
CA GLY A 73 -4.49 -0.26 -6.69
C GLY A 73 -4.83 -1.32 -7.74
N SER A 74 -5.13 -2.55 -7.31
CA SER A 74 -5.62 -3.63 -8.16
C SER A 74 -6.36 -4.66 -7.33
N ASP A 75 -7.06 -5.56 -8.03
CA ASP A 75 -7.54 -6.80 -7.43
C ASP A 75 -6.36 -7.64 -6.92
N ILE A 76 -6.53 -8.26 -5.74
CA ILE A 76 -5.51 -9.12 -5.10
C ILE A 76 -6.09 -10.53 -4.94
N THR A 77 -5.35 -11.56 -5.33
CA THR A 77 -5.74 -12.96 -5.07
C THR A 77 -4.84 -13.53 -3.99
N LEU A 78 -5.44 -13.97 -2.88
CA LEU A 78 -4.70 -14.65 -1.82
C LEU A 78 -4.41 -16.10 -2.22
N THR A 79 -3.19 -16.54 -1.98
CA THR A 79 -2.71 -17.86 -2.43
C THR A 79 -2.52 -18.86 -1.29
N GLU A 80 -2.44 -18.38 -0.04
CA GLU A 80 -2.24 -19.20 1.16
C GLU A 80 -3.32 -18.97 2.23
N GLU A 81 -3.28 -19.79 3.28
CA GLU A 81 -4.03 -19.55 4.52
C GLU A 81 -3.70 -18.17 5.06
N TRP A 82 -4.73 -17.39 5.38
CA TRP A 82 -4.56 -16.00 5.71
C TRP A 82 -3.96 -15.81 7.10
N LYS A 83 -2.97 -14.92 7.17
CA LYS A 83 -2.41 -14.41 8.44
C LYS A 83 -3.01 -13.04 8.70
N PRO A 84 -3.87 -12.90 9.73
CA PRO A 84 -4.56 -11.64 9.98
C PRO A 84 -3.60 -10.47 10.22
N ILE A 85 -3.99 -9.30 9.74
CA ILE A 85 -3.22 -8.06 9.94
C ILE A 85 -3.43 -7.55 11.38
N GLY A 86 -2.33 -7.16 12.03
CA GLY A 86 -2.33 -6.67 13.42
C GLY A 86 -2.53 -7.78 14.45
N SER A 87 -2.68 -7.39 15.71
CA SER A 87 -3.01 -8.25 16.85
C SER A 87 -3.66 -7.44 17.96
N LYS A 88 -4.26 -8.09 18.97
CA LYS A 88 -4.82 -7.36 20.13
C LYS A 88 -3.82 -6.46 20.86
N LYS A 89 -2.52 -6.79 20.78
CA LYS A 89 -1.44 -6.01 21.41
C LYS A 89 -1.02 -4.83 20.52
N ASP A 90 -1.02 -5.05 19.21
CA ASP A 90 -0.57 -4.11 18.20
C ASP A 90 -1.67 -4.03 17.12
N PRO A 91 -2.78 -3.29 17.36
CA PRO A 91 -3.91 -3.24 16.44
C PRO A 91 -3.60 -2.40 15.20
N PHE A 92 -4.32 -2.65 14.11
CA PHE A 92 -4.33 -1.74 12.97
C PHE A 92 -5.02 -0.42 13.34
N THR A 93 -4.40 0.73 13.04
CA THR A 93 -4.88 2.07 13.47
C THR A 93 -5.00 3.07 12.31
N GLY A 94 -4.57 2.68 11.10
CA GLY A 94 -4.64 3.53 9.92
C GLY A 94 -5.97 3.45 9.17
N ILE A 95 -5.93 3.90 7.90
CA ILE A 95 -7.04 3.75 6.96
C ILE A 95 -6.74 2.58 6.02
N PHE A 96 -7.69 1.67 5.81
CA PHE A 96 -7.65 0.68 4.73
C PHE A 96 -8.79 0.94 3.75
N ASP A 97 -8.46 1.36 2.54
CA ASP A 97 -9.40 1.67 1.47
C ASP A 97 -9.33 0.64 0.35
N GLY A 98 -10.38 -0.16 0.19
CA GLY A 98 -10.46 -1.14 -0.90
C GLY A 98 -10.64 -0.51 -2.28
N ASN A 99 -10.98 0.79 -2.38
CA ASN A 99 -10.98 1.58 -3.62
C ASN A 99 -11.75 0.92 -4.80
N GLY A 100 -12.77 0.12 -4.49
CA GLY A 100 -13.57 -0.61 -5.48
C GLY A 100 -12.93 -1.90 -6.02
N TYR A 101 -11.70 -2.22 -5.63
CA TYR A 101 -11.03 -3.48 -5.93
C TYR A 101 -11.42 -4.59 -4.94
N LYS A 102 -11.15 -5.83 -5.33
CA LYS A 102 -11.49 -7.02 -4.55
C LYS A 102 -10.24 -7.76 -4.08
N ILE A 103 -10.37 -8.37 -2.90
CA ILE A 103 -9.42 -9.37 -2.42
C ILE A 103 -10.11 -10.73 -2.49
N TYR A 104 -9.54 -11.65 -3.27
CA TYR A 104 -10.10 -12.97 -3.53
C TYR A 104 -9.50 -14.04 -2.61
N ASN A 105 -10.27 -15.10 -2.38
CA ASN A 105 -9.82 -16.36 -1.80
C ASN A 105 -9.29 -16.27 -0.36
N LEU A 106 -9.80 -15.30 0.41
CA LEU A 106 -9.53 -15.24 1.85
C LEU A 106 -9.87 -16.58 2.49
N THR A 107 -8.86 -17.28 3.01
CA THR A 107 -9.01 -18.61 3.60
C THR A 107 -8.69 -18.54 5.09
N ILE A 108 -9.68 -18.86 5.92
CA ILE A 108 -9.58 -18.89 7.40
C ILE A 108 -10.18 -20.22 7.88
N THR A 109 -9.30 -21.17 8.20
CA THR A 109 -9.68 -22.54 8.57
C THR A 109 -9.48 -22.84 10.05
N GLU A 110 -8.51 -22.19 10.70
CA GLU A 110 -8.22 -22.39 12.12
C GLU A 110 -9.03 -21.46 13.03
N LYS A 111 -9.44 -21.98 14.20
CA LYS A 111 -10.11 -21.19 15.24
C LYS A 111 -9.09 -20.74 16.28
N SER A 112 -8.62 -19.50 16.19
CA SER A 112 -7.64 -18.90 17.10
C SER A 112 -8.19 -17.65 17.82
N GLY A 113 -7.40 -17.00 18.67
CA GLY A 113 -7.79 -15.74 19.31
C GLY A 113 -7.69 -14.50 18.39
N ASP A 114 -7.00 -14.65 17.27
CA ASP A 114 -6.70 -13.60 16.28
C ASP A 114 -7.16 -14.13 14.91
N MET A 115 -8.45 -13.95 14.61
CA MET A 115 -9.09 -14.37 13.34
C MET A 115 -9.47 -13.16 12.48
N GLY A 116 -10.00 -13.39 11.28
CA GLY A 116 -10.50 -12.34 10.38
C GLY A 116 -9.46 -11.83 9.39
N PHE A 117 -9.83 -10.85 8.56
CA PHE A 117 -8.86 -10.21 7.67
C PHE A 117 -7.85 -9.37 8.47
N PHE A 118 -8.33 -8.63 9.47
CA PHE A 118 -7.53 -8.06 10.55
C PHE A 118 -7.78 -8.83 11.85
N ALA A 119 -6.74 -9.14 12.61
CA ALA A 119 -6.91 -9.69 13.95
C ALA A 119 -7.57 -8.66 14.87
N ALA A 120 -7.03 -7.43 14.85
CA ALA A 120 -7.52 -6.34 15.66
C ALA A 120 -7.36 -4.98 14.98
N SER A 121 -8.24 -4.05 15.32
CA SER A 121 -8.14 -2.64 14.92
C SER A 121 -8.59 -1.70 16.03
N GLU A 122 -7.98 -0.52 16.11
CA GLU A 122 -8.30 0.51 17.09
C GLU A 122 -8.29 1.90 16.45
N GLY A 123 -9.42 2.62 16.49
CA GLY A 123 -9.54 3.96 15.89
C GLY A 123 -9.32 3.99 14.36
N ALA A 124 -9.33 2.83 13.72
CA ALA A 124 -9.09 2.68 12.29
C ALA A 124 -10.32 3.04 11.47
N VAL A 125 -10.10 3.31 10.17
CA VAL A 125 -11.17 3.41 9.18
C VAL A 125 -10.96 2.33 8.13
N ILE A 126 -11.92 1.42 8.00
CA ILE A 126 -11.90 0.36 6.98
C ILE A 126 -13.07 0.63 6.04
N ARG A 127 -12.79 0.87 4.77
CA ARG A 127 -13.82 1.22 3.80
C ARG A 127 -13.63 0.57 2.44
N ASN A 128 -14.73 0.42 1.71
CA ASN A 128 -14.75 -0.10 0.33
C ASN A 128 -14.10 -1.49 0.18
N LEU A 129 -14.00 -2.25 1.27
CA LEU A 129 -13.31 -3.54 1.31
C LEU A 129 -14.27 -4.66 0.88
N ILE A 130 -13.93 -5.34 -0.21
CA ILE A 130 -14.69 -6.48 -0.72
C ILE A 130 -13.82 -7.73 -0.66
N LEU A 131 -14.20 -8.68 0.19
CA LEU A 131 -13.60 -10.01 0.29
C LEU A 131 -14.45 -10.98 -0.53
N GLU A 132 -13.95 -11.39 -1.70
CA GLU A 132 -14.67 -12.21 -2.68
C GLU A 132 -14.19 -13.67 -2.64
N ASN A 133 -15.12 -14.61 -2.84
CA ASN A 133 -14.83 -16.05 -2.75
C ASN A 133 -14.12 -16.44 -1.44
N ALA A 134 -14.59 -15.91 -0.30
CA ALA A 134 -13.99 -16.19 1.00
C ALA A 134 -14.35 -17.61 1.49
N HIS A 135 -13.36 -18.34 1.98
CA HIS A 135 -13.47 -19.68 2.56
C HIS A 135 -13.25 -19.61 4.08
N ILE A 136 -14.35 -19.45 4.84
CA ILE A 136 -14.30 -19.26 6.29
C ILE A 136 -15.05 -20.41 6.97
N ASN A 137 -14.32 -21.30 7.65
CA ASN A 137 -14.87 -22.57 8.16
C ASN A 137 -15.58 -22.46 9.52
N HIS A 138 -15.73 -21.25 10.06
CA HIS A 138 -16.38 -21.01 11.35
C HIS A 138 -17.50 -19.99 11.21
N GLN A 139 -18.58 -20.21 11.96
CA GLN A 139 -19.70 -19.27 12.09
C GLN A 139 -19.25 -18.08 12.96
N THR A 140 -18.41 -17.19 12.44
CA THR A 140 -17.97 -16.00 13.16
C THR A 140 -18.74 -14.77 12.68
N SER A 141 -19.21 -13.96 13.63
CA SER A 141 -19.90 -12.69 13.37
C SER A 141 -18.95 -11.57 12.90
N PHE A 142 -17.65 -11.84 12.77
CA PHE A 142 -16.59 -10.83 12.68
C PHE A 142 -15.46 -11.28 11.75
N SER A 143 -15.77 -11.45 10.48
CA SER A 143 -14.85 -12.00 9.48
C SER A 143 -13.93 -10.95 8.83
N ILE A 144 -14.24 -9.66 8.96
CA ILE A 144 -13.33 -8.57 8.55
C ILE A 144 -12.33 -8.24 9.66
N VAL A 145 -12.80 -7.97 10.89
CA VAL A 145 -11.93 -7.72 12.05
C VAL A 145 -12.43 -8.53 13.23
N CYS A 146 -11.59 -9.36 13.86
CA CYS A 146 -12.01 -10.13 15.02
C CYS A 146 -12.15 -9.28 16.30
N ASP A 147 -11.26 -8.32 16.54
CA ASP A 147 -11.29 -7.42 17.70
C ASP A 147 -11.27 -5.95 17.26
N ALA A 148 -12.42 -5.28 17.24
CA ALA A 148 -12.53 -3.89 16.78
C ALA A 148 -12.90 -2.95 17.94
N ALA A 149 -12.11 -1.90 18.11
CA ALA A 149 -12.34 -0.84 19.11
C ALA A 149 -12.37 0.53 18.43
N ALA A 150 -13.51 1.23 18.51
CA ALA A 150 -13.68 2.54 17.86
C ALA A 150 -13.33 2.55 16.34
N THR A 151 -13.43 1.41 15.67
CA THR A 151 -13.19 1.27 14.23
C THR A 151 -14.45 1.61 13.44
N GLU A 152 -14.28 2.42 12.39
CA GLU A 152 -15.34 2.77 11.46
C GLU A 152 -15.32 1.83 10.25
N PHE A 153 -16.50 1.33 9.86
CA PHE A 153 -16.68 0.47 8.68
C PHE A 153 -17.65 1.13 7.70
N THR A 154 -17.24 1.27 6.44
CA THR A 154 -18.09 1.81 5.35
C THR A 154 -18.00 0.94 4.11
N ASP A 155 -19.13 0.49 3.58
CA ASP A 155 -19.20 -0.28 2.32
C ASP A 155 -18.28 -1.51 2.28
N CYS A 156 -18.22 -2.25 3.40
CA CYS A 156 -17.44 -3.47 3.51
C CYS A 156 -18.31 -4.72 3.32
N HIS A 157 -17.85 -5.66 2.50
CA HIS A 157 -18.61 -6.86 2.13
C HIS A 157 -17.75 -8.12 2.14
N ILE A 158 -18.37 -9.24 2.51
CA ILE A 158 -17.78 -10.58 2.40
C ILE A 158 -18.73 -11.44 1.59
N ASN A 159 -18.24 -11.93 0.46
CA ASN A 159 -18.91 -12.89 -0.39
C ASN A 159 -18.25 -14.24 -0.18
N GLN A 160 -18.85 -15.09 0.66
CA GLN A 160 -18.33 -16.43 0.91
C GLN A 160 -18.56 -17.36 -0.29
N SER A 161 -17.64 -18.29 -0.51
CA SER A 161 -17.82 -19.38 -1.48
C SER A 161 -19.03 -20.23 -1.08
N LYS A 162 -19.84 -20.66 -2.05
CA LYS A 162 -20.94 -21.61 -1.80
C LYS A 162 -20.42 -22.99 -1.40
#